data_AF-A0A2V7UZ10-F1
#
_entry.id   AF-A0A2V7UZ10-F1
#
_cell.length_a   1.000
_cell.length_b   1.000
_cell.length_c   1.000
_cell.angle_alpha   90.00
_cell.angle_beta   90.00
_cell.angle_gamma   90.00
#
_symmetry.space_group_name_H-M   'P 1'
#
loop_
_entity.id
_entity.type
_entity.pdbx_description
1 polymer ?
#
loop_
_entity_poly.entity_id
_entity_poly.type
_entity_poly.pdbx_seq_one_letter_code
_entity_poly.pdbx_strand_id
1 'polypeptide(L)'
;MVRRKAMITAGMTLAAAALGAGTYMFAVRQGWLRYNKYDRREEGSIRVGDYAPSLALVGYDGVPVKLGRLWAERPLVLVFGSCT
;
A
#
# COMPACT_ATOMS: atom_id res chain seq x y z
N MET A 1 37.40 28.32 3.33
CA MET A 1 36.79 27.86 4.60
C MET A 1 35.38 27.27 4.44
N VAL A 2 34.50 27.88 3.62
CA VAL A 2 33.09 27.47 3.42
C VAL A 2 32.94 26.04 2.87
N ARG A 3 33.75 25.65 1.87
CA ARG A 3 33.67 24.33 1.20
C ARG A 3 33.99 23.14 2.11
N ARG A 4 34.90 23.32 3.08
CA ARG A 4 35.25 22.28 4.08
C ARG A 4 34.12 22.07 5.08
N LYS A 5 33.50 23.15 5.56
CA LYS A 5 32.34 23.07 6.45
C LYS A 5 31.17 22.38 5.74
N ALA A 6 30.88 22.76 4.50
CA ALA A 6 29.83 22.13 3.70
C ALA A 6 30.01 20.62 3.50
N MET A 7 31.24 20.15 3.21
CA MET A 7 31.51 18.71 3.09
C MET A 7 31.35 17.97 4.41
N ILE A 8 31.78 18.55 5.53
CA ILE A 8 31.63 17.93 6.86
C ILE A 8 30.13 17.81 7.20
N THR A 9 29.36 18.87 6.96
CA THR A 9 27.91 18.85 7.20
C THR A 9 27.24 17.79 6.32
N ALA A 10 27.54 17.77 5.03
CA ALA A 10 26.99 16.77 4.11
C ALA A 10 27.35 15.33 4.54
N GLY A 11 28.61 15.09 4.92
CA GLY A 11 29.04 13.78 5.39
C GLY A 11 28.34 13.34 6.67
N MET A 12 28.15 14.27 7.63
CA MET A 12 27.39 14.01 8.85
C MET A 12 25.92 13.70 8.57
N THR A 13 25.28 14.45 7.68
CA THR A 13 23.87 14.20 7.32
C THR A 13 23.72 12.82 6.67
N LEU A 14 24.66 12.45 5.79
CA LEU A 14 24.64 11.16 5.11
C LEU A 14 24.89 10.00 6.07
N ALA A 15 25.83 10.15 7.01
CA ALA A 15 26.08 9.17 8.06
C ALA A 15 24.87 8.99 8.99
N ALA A 16 24.23 10.08 9.42
CA ALA A 16 23.02 10.02 10.24
C ALA A 16 21.86 9.33 9.51
N ALA A 17 21.66 9.61 8.22
CA ALA A 17 20.65 8.96 7.41
C ALA A 17 20.90 7.46 7.25
N ALA A 18 22.15 7.06 6.99
CA ALA A 18 22.53 5.65 6.86
C ALA A 18 22.32 4.88 8.17
N LEU A 19 22.71 5.47 9.31
CA LEU A 19 22.47 4.87 10.63
C LEU A 19 20.97 4.74 10.94
N GLY A 20 20.16 5.77 10.65
CA GLY A 20 18.71 5.73 10.83
C GLY A 20 18.02 4.67 9.98
N ALA A 21 18.41 4.52 8.71
CA ALA A 21 17.87 3.48 7.83
C ALA A 21 18.27 2.08 8.30
N GLY A 22 19.52 1.89 8.74
CA GLY A 22 20.03 0.62 9.25
C GLY A 22 19.31 0.16 10.52
N THR A 23 19.12 1.06 11.49
CA THR A 23 18.43 0.73 12.76
C THR A 23 16.95 0.44 12.55
N TYR A 24 16.27 1.16 11.66
CA TYR A 24 14.88 0.88 11.28
C TYR A 24 14.73 -0.53 10.69
N MET A 25 15.58 -0.89 9.72
CA MET A 25 15.55 -2.23 9.11
C MET A 25 15.88 -3.34 10.11
N PHE A 26 16.80 -3.09 11.04
CA PHE A 26 17.11 -4.04 12.11
C PHE A 26 15.91 -4.26 13.05
N ALA A 27 15.28 -3.18 13.51
CA ALA A 27 14.11 -3.24 14.37
C ALA A 27 12.90 -3.91 13.70
N VAL A 28 12.73 -3.71 12.39
CA VAL A 28 11.73 -4.44 11.58
C VAL A 28 12.04 -5.95 11.53
N ARG A 29 13.30 -6.33 11.29
CA ARG A 29 13.72 -7.74 11.26
C ARG A 29 13.57 -8.45 12.60
N GLN A 30 13.82 -7.74 13.71
CA GLN A 30 13.63 -8.27 15.07
C GLN A 30 12.15 -8.29 15.50
N GLY A 31 11.23 -7.80 14.68
CA GLY A 31 9.80 -7.74 14.98
C GLY A 31 9.41 -6.66 15.99
N TRP A 32 10.34 -5.80 16.43
CA TRP A 32 10.08 -4.66 17.31
C TRP A 32 9.24 -3.58 16.61
N LEU A 33 9.40 -3.48 15.29
CA LEU A 33 8.56 -2.65 14.43
C LEU A 33 7.84 -3.55 13.42
N ARG A 34 6.51 -3.52 13.41
CA ARG A 34 5.72 -4.20 12.37
C ARG A 34 5.89 -3.45 11.05
N TYR A 35 6.36 -4.16 10.02
CA TYR A 35 6.36 -3.65 8.65
C TYR A 35 4.92 -3.64 8.12
N ASN A 36 4.17 -2.60 8.48
CA ASN A 36 2.73 -2.54 8.28
C ASN A 36 2.32 -2.16 6.84
N LYS A 37 3.19 -2.37 5.85
CA LYS A 37 2.92 -1.96 4.46
C LYS A 37 1.68 -2.65 3.90
N TYR A 38 1.46 -3.91 4.29
CA TYR A 38 0.41 -4.79 3.77
C TYR A 38 -0.75 -5.03 4.74
N ASP A 39 -0.56 -4.79 6.04
CA ASP A 39 -1.63 -4.85 7.05
C ASP A 39 -2.21 -3.44 7.28
N ARG A 40 -2.58 -2.82 6.15
CA ARG A 40 -3.35 -1.57 6.14
C ARG A 40 -4.81 -1.91 5.92
N ARG A 41 -5.62 -1.59 6.92
CA ARG A 41 -7.07 -1.71 6.89
C ARG A 41 -7.64 -0.30 6.82
N GLU A 42 -7.74 0.21 5.62
CA GLU A 42 -8.36 1.50 5.35
C GLU A 42 -9.73 1.24 4.76
N GLU A 43 -10.78 1.82 5.35
CA GLU A 43 -12.12 1.75 4.79
C GLU A 43 -12.19 2.61 3.52
N GLY A 44 -12.82 2.05 2.48
CA GLY A 44 -13.10 2.78 1.26
C GLY A 44 -14.14 3.89 1.47
N SER A 45 -14.30 4.78 0.48
CA SER A 45 -15.20 5.92 0.58
C SER A 45 -16.68 5.64 0.23
N ILE A 46 -16.99 4.42 -0.24
CA ILE A 46 -18.34 4.02 -0.67
C ILE A 46 -19.28 3.91 0.54
N ARG A 47 -20.48 4.47 0.41
CA ARG A 47 -21.52 4.46 1.45
C ARG A 47 -22.78 3.71 0.98
N VAL A 48 -23.64 3.37 1.93
CA VAL A 48 -24.94 2.76 1.63
C VAL A 48 -25.80 3.73 0.81
N GLY A 49 -26.33 3.26 -0.31
CA GLY A 49 -27.11 4.07 -1.25
C GLY A 49 -26.29 4.64 -2.40
N ASP A 50 -24.95 4.59 -2.33
CA ASP A 50 -24.09 5.01 -3.44
C ASP A 50 -24.20 4.03 -4.61
N TYR A 51 -23.96 4.54 -5.82
CA TYR A 51 -23.80 3.70 -7.00
C TYR A 51 -22.55 2.85 -6.89
N ALA A 52 -22.71 1.53 -7.04
CA ALA A 52 -21.59 0.60 -7.13
C ALA A 52 -20.72 0.92 -8.38
N PRO A 53 -19.39 1.13 -8.24
CA PRO A 53 -18.51 1.41 -9.37
C PRO A 53 -18.49 0.26 -10.38
N SER A 54 -18.68 0.57 -11.67
CA SER A 54 -18.61 -0.42 -12.74
C SER A 54 -17.16 -0.65 -13.17
N LEU A 55 -16.45 -1.54 -12.48
CA LEU A 55 -15.06 -1.89 -12.78
C LEU A 55 -14.98 -2.97 -13.87
N ALA A 56 -13.93 -2.92 -14.67
CA ALA A 56 -13.51 -4.04 -15.51
C ALA A 56 -12.48 -4.86 -14.73
N LEU A 57 -12.80 -6.13 -14.48
CA LEU A 57 -11.94 -7.10 -13.81
C LEU A 57 -11.56 -8.21 -14.77
N VAL A 58 -10.50 -8.95 -14.44
CA VAL A 58 -10.13 -10.16 -15.16
C VAL A 58 -10.76 -11.35 -14.43
N GLY A 59 -11.53 -12.16 -15.14
CA GLY A 59 -12.10 -13.39 -14.62
C GLY A 59 -11.02 -14.44 -14.35
N TYR A 60 -11.38 -15.48 -13.61
CA TYR A 60 -10.47 -16.61 -13.34
C TYR A 60 -10.04 -17.34 -14.62
N ASP A 61 -10.91 -17.31 -15.64
CA ASP A 61 -10.68 -17.82 -16.98
C ASP A 61 -9.81 -16.89 -17.87
N GLY A 62 -9.36 -15.76 -17.34
CA GLY A 62 -8.62 -14.73 -18.08
C GLY A 62 -9.50 -13.81 -18.94
N VAL A 63 -10.83 -14.00 -18.94
CA VAL A 63 -11.74 -13.19 -19.74
C VAL A 63 -12.10 -11.91 -19.00
N PRO A 64 -12.09 -10.72 -19.65
CA PRO A 64 -12.53 -9.49 -19.02
C PRO A 64 -14.02 -9.53 -18.63
N VAL A 65 -14.32 -9.18 -17.39
CA VAL A 65 -15.68 -9.09 -16.84
C VAL A 65 -15.95 -7.66 -16.40
N LYS A 66 -17.04 -7.07 -16.90
CA LYS A 66 -17.53 -5.77 -16.43
C LYS A 66 -18.52 -6.00 -15.29
N LEU A 67 -18.11 -5.64 -14.08
CA LEU A 67 -18.88 -5.83 -12.85
C LEU A 67 -20.33 -5.32 -12.96
N GLY A 68 -20.53 -4.15 -13.57
CA GLY A 68 -21.88 -3.57 -13.74
C GLY A 68 -22.90 -4.42 -14.47
N ARG A 69 -22.46 -5.39 -15.28
CA ARG A 69 -23.37 -6.32 -15.96
C ARG A 69 -23.92 -7.38 -15.01
N LEU A 70 -23.22 -7.71 -13.94
CA LEU A 70 -23.55 -8.80 -13.03
C LEU A 70 -24.73 -8.49 -12.09
N TRP A 71 -24.97 -7.20 -11.80
CA TRP A 71 -26.08 -6.75 -10.96
C TRP A 71 -27.20 -6.06 -11.73
N ALA A 72 -27.25 -6.20 -13.06
CA ALA A 72 -28.28 -5.58 -13.88
C ALA A 72 -29.68 -6.15 -13.61
N GLU A 73 -29.76 -7.45 -13.32
CA GLU A 73 -31.04 -8.17 -13.19
C GLU A 73 -31.32 -8.66 -11.76
N ARG A 74 -30.29 -8.78 -10.92
CA ARG A 74 -30.40 -9.35 -9.58
C ARG A 74 -29.37 -8.74 -8.63
N PRO A 75 -29.62 -8.73 -7.32
CA PRO A 75 -28.62 -8.34 -6.34
C PRO A 75 -27.34 -9.18 -6.47
N LEU A 76 -26.19 -8.54 -6.33
CA LEU A 76 -24.88 -9.17 -6.32
C LEU A 76 -24.21 -8.97 -4.96
N VAL A 77 -23.62 -10.04 -4.43
CA VAL A 77 -22.75 -9.98 -3.25
C VAL A 77 -21.30 -10.05 -3.72
N LEU A 78 -20.47 -9.09 -3.29
CA LEU A 78 -19.04 -9.03 -3.60
C LEU A 78 -18.22 -9.34 -2.35
N VAL A 79 -17.23 -10.22 -2.49
CA VAL A 79 -16.29 -10.58 -1.42
C VAL A 79 -14.88 -10.23 -1.89
N PHE A 80 -14.21 -9.36 -1.16
CA PHE A 80 -12.82 -8.96 -1.43
C PHE A 80 -11.86 -9.76 -0.54
N GLY A 81 -10.85 -10.39 -1.14
CA GLY A 81 -9.86 -11.17 -0.41
C GLY A 81 -8.76 -11.72 -1.30
N SER A 82 -7.76 -12.33 -0.67
CA SER A 82 -6.65 -13.05 -1.31
C SER A 82 -6.29 -14.28 -0.49
N CYS A 83 -5.76 -15.32 -1.13
CA CYS A 83 -5.06 -16.39 -0.41
C CYS A 83 -3.74 -15.81 0.15
N THR A 84 -3.54 -15.96 1.46
CA THR A 84 -2.28 -15.60 2.15
C THR A 84 -1.50 -16.85 2.49
#